data_AF-A0A0J7IM34-F1
#
_entry.id   AF-A0A0J7IM34-F1
#
_cell.length_a   1.000
_cell.length_b   1.000
_cell.length_c   1.000
_cell.angle_alpha   90.00
_cell.angle_beta   90.00
_cell.angle_gamma   90.00
#
_symmetry.space_group_name_H-M   'P 1'
#
loop_
_entity.id
_entity.type
_entity.pdbx_description
1 polymer ?
#
loop_
_entity_poly.entity_id
_entity_poly.type
_entity_poly.pdbx_seq_one_letter_code
_entity_poly.pdbx_strand_id
1 'polypeptide(L)'
;MNFTSISKFSKKWFIECRFYDPKFKEIYPNGFQYRKKFTKPTLRELKIFAEIFKEEMEHKLDDLKFNPISKIYMNNSLGELNPGMKFMDALWKVRDKILFSEDYMRLSRQLLTLIEKVIPELGYTDLRIIDTKIWHIKNILESIYTTNSVFNKHRSCLKTLFNELLEYGCVEFNPVGSLSKKVETPAIRELLTDRKKTIVLQYLHDNFSEFYRYANIFHYSGAITTELFRV
;
A
#
# COMPACT_ATOMS: atom_id res chain seq x y z
N MET A 1 26.93 -48.11 6.63
CA MET A 1 28.13 -47.92 5.81
C MET A 1 28.73 -46.56 6.16
N ASN A 2 29.86 -46.56 6.87
CA ASN A 2 30.59 -45.34 7.24
C ASN A 2 31.42 -44.90 6.04
N PHE A 3 31.18 -43.69 5.54
CA PHE A 3 31.92 -43.14 4.41
C PHE A 3 33.24 -42.50 4.89
N THR A 4 34.34 -42.97 4.32
CA THR A 4 35.72 -42.51 4.49
C THR A 4 35.92 -41.08 3.97
N SER A 5 36.89 -40.38 4.56
CA SER A 5 37.27 -39.01 4.23
C SER A 5 37.82 -38.86 2.80
N ILE A 6 37.47 -37.73 2.17
CA ILE A 6 38.01 -37.15 0.92
C ILE A 6 37.30 -37.60 -0.38
N SER A 7 36.02 -37.26 -0.51
CA SER A 7 35.54 -36.83 -1.84
C SER A 7 35.86 -35.35 -2.01
N LYS A 8 36.81 -35.00 -2.90
CA LYS A 8 37.15 -33.62 -3.27
C LYS A 8 36.05 -33.03 -4.17
N PHE A 9 34.82 -32.90 -3.68
CA PHE A 9 33.81 -32.13 -4.41
C PHE A 9 33.93 -30.65 -4.07
N SER A 10 33.80 -29.79 -5.07
CA SER A 10 33.69 -28.35 -4.83
C SER A 10 32.45 -28.10 -3.97
N LYS A 11 32.61 -27.40 -2.85
CA LYS A 11 31.47 -26.97 -2.03
C LYS A 11 30.70 -25.81 -2.70
N LYS A 12 31.31 -25.13 -3.68
CA LYS A 12 30.70 -24.01 -4.42
C LYS A 12 29.97 -24.56 -5.65
N TRP A 13 28.65 -24.58 -5.59
CA TRP A 13 27.77 -25.01 -6.67
C TRP A 13 27.01 -23.82 -7.23
N PHE A 14 26.51 -23.97 -8.45
CA PHE A 14 25.62 -23.00 -9.06
C PHE A 14 24.61 -23.70 -9.96
N ILE A 15 23.47 -23.03 -10.14
CA ILE A 15 22.52 -23.33 -11.19
C ILE A 15 22.51 -22.13 -12.12
N GLU A 16 22.47 -22.40 -13.41
CA GLU A 16 22.37 -21.36 -14.41
C GLU A 16 21.48 -21.78 -15.57
N CYS A 17 20.87 -20.77 -16.19
CA CYS A 17 20.22 -20.90 -17.48
C CYS A 17 20.63 -19.72 -18.38
N ARG A 18 20.34 -19.86 -19.67
CA ARG A 18 20.47 -18.78 -20.66
C ARG A 18 19.09 -18.20 -20.89
N PHE A 19 18.90 -16.95 -20.46
CA PHE A 19 17.65 -16.23 -20.65
C PHE A 19 17.72 -15.39 -21.93
N TYR A 20 16.73 -15.57 -22.81
CA TYR A 20 16.67 -14.85 -24.08
C TYR A 20 15.54 -13.84 -24.07
N ASP A 21 15.88 -12.56 -24.25
CA ASP A 21 14.91 -11.48 -24.43
C ASP A 21 15.15 -10.79 -25.79
N PRO A 22 14.16 -10.78 -26.71
CA PRO A 22 14.28 -10.11 -28.00
C PRO A 22 14.70 -8.63 -27.90
N LYS A 23 14.28 -7.92 -26.84
CA LYS A 23 14.60 -6.50 -26.64
C LYS A 23 16.07 -6.25 -26.35
N PHE A 24 16.78 -7.26 -25.84
CA PHE A 24 18.19 -7.16 -25.48
C PHE A 24 19.09 -8.02 -26.38
N LYS A 25 18.59 -8.45 -27.54
CA LYS A 25 19.34 -9.33 -28.45
C LYS A 25 20.67 -8.73 -28.92
N GLU A 26 20.74 -7.41 -29.11
CA GLU A 26 21.98 -6.73 -29.49
C GLU A 26 23.03 -6.72 -28.37
N ILE A 27 22.59 -6.64 -27.12
CA ILE A 27 23.46 -6.59 -25.93
C ILE A 27 23.85 -8.00 -25.47
N TYR A 28 22.92 -8.96 -25.56
CA TYR A 28 23.09 -10.36 -25.16
C TYR A 28 22.72 -11.31 -26.31
N PRO A 29 23.52 -11.39 -27.38
CA PRO A 29 23.20 -12.22 -28.55
C PRO A 29 23.12 -13.72 -28.23
N ASN A 30 23.88 -14.17 -27.23
CA ASN A 30 23.90 -15.57 -26.77
C ASN A 30 23.08 -15.79 -25.48
N GLY A 31 22.16 -14.87 -25.18
CA GLY A 31 21.33 -14.91 -23.97
C GLY A 31 22.07 -14.43 -22.71
N PHE A 32 21.30 -13.84 -21.80
CA PHE A 32 21.78 -13.38 -20.51
C PHE A 32 22.04 -14.56 -19.59
N GLN A 33 23.18 -14.53 -18.88
CA GLN A 33 23.54 -15.57 -17.93
C GLN A 33 22.85 -15.33 -16.59
N TYR A 34 21.74 -16.04 -16.33
CA TYR A 34 21.10 -16.01 -15.03
C TYR A 34 21.62 -17.15 -14.17
N ARG A 35 22.35 -16.81 -13.09
CA ARG A 35 23.08 -17.77 -12.27
C ARG A 35 22.83 -17.54 -10.78
N LYS A 36 22.51 -18.61 -10.05
CA LYS A 36 22.39 -18.62 -8.59
C LYS A 36 23.49 -19.51 -8.00
N LYS A 37 24.38 -18.92 -7.20
CA LYS A 37 25.50 -19.61 -6.54
C LYS A 37 25.13 -19.99 -5.11
N PHE A 38 25.56 -21.15 -4.65
CA PHE A 38 25.30 -21.63 -3.29
C PHE A 38 26.40 -22.57 -2.80
N THR A 39 26.40 -22.83 -1.48
CA THR A 39 27.40 -23.68 -0.82
C THR A 39 26.76 -24.41 0.35
N LYS A 40 27.03 -25.72 0.46
CA LYS A 40 26.56 -26.56 1.57
C LYS A 40 27.66 -27.53 2.04
N PRO A 41 27.62 -27.95 3.32
CA PRO A 41 28.65 -28.81 3.91
C PRO A 41 28.66 -30.23 3.34
N THR A 42 27.49 -30.79 2.99
CA THR A 42 27.36 -32.18 2.53
C THR A 42 26.91 -32.27 1.07
N LEU A 43 27.35 -33.31 0.36
CA LEU A 43 26.92 -33.56 -1.03
C LEU A 43 25.42 -33.78 -1.15
N ARG A 44 24.79 -34.40 -0.14
CA ARG A 44 23.34 -34.62 -0.10
C ARG A 44 22.58 -33.30 -0.04
N GLU A 45 23.01 -32.39 0.83
CA GLU A 45 22.43 -31.05 0.91
C GLU A 45 22.66 -30.25 -0.38
N LEU A 46 23.86 -30.35 -0.99
CA LEU A 46 24.14 -29.68 -2.26
C LEU A 46 23.14 -30.12 -3.35
N LYS A 47 22.85 -31.42 -3.46
CA LYS A 47 21.87 -31.93 -4.42
C LYS A 47 20.44 -31.47 -4.13
N ILE A 48 20.02 -31.52 -2.87
CA ILE A 48 18.67 -31.06 -2.47
C ILE A 48 18.49 -29.57 -2.77
N PHE A 49 19.46 -28.74 -2.40
CA PHE A 49 19.41 -27.31 -2.71
C PHE A 49 19.53 -27.02 -4.21
N ALA A 50 20.21 -27.88 -4.97
CA ALA A 50 20.23 -27.78 -6.42
C ALA A 50 18.82 -27.98 -6.99
N GLU A 51 18.09 -28.99 -6.55
CA GLU A 51 16.69 -29.22 -6.98
C GLU A 51 15.81 -28.01 -6.60
N ILE A 52 15.87 -27.57 -5.34
CA ILE A 52 15.07 -26.42 -4.85
C ILE A 52 15.35 -25.16 -5.66
N PHE A 53 16.62 -24.83 -5.91
CA PHE A 53 16.96 -23.62 -6.65
C PHE A 53 16.64 -23.72 -8.15
N LYS A 54 16.62 -24.94 -8.70
CA LYS A 54 16.13 -25.18 -10.06
C LYS A 54 14.63 -24.93 -10.12
N GLU A 55 13.85 -25.54 -9.24
CA GLU A 55 12.39 -25.32 -9.14
C GLU A 55 12.05 -23.85 -8.90
N GLU A 56 12.77 -23.17 -8.00
CA GLU A 56 12.57 -21.73 -7.76
C GLU A 56 12.90 -20.90 -9.01
N MET A 57 13.92 -21.30 -9.79
CA MET A 57 14.31 -20.62 -11.02
C MET A 57 13.25 -20.85 -12.11
N GLU A 58 12.79 -22.08 -12.30
CA GLU A 58 11.71 -22.44 -13.23
C GLU A 58 10.42 -21.68 -12.86
N HIS A 59 9.96 -21.75 -11.61
CA HIS A 59 8.77 -21.01 -11.16
C HIS A 59 8.90 -19.49 -11.38
N LYS A 60 10.07 -18.91 -11.13
CA LYS A 60 10.29 -17.46 -11.38
C LYS A 60 10.21 -17.13 -12.87
N LEU A 61 10.84 -17.91 -13.73
CA LEU A 61 10.95 -17.61 -15.16
C LEU A 61 9.69 -18.01 -15.92
N ASP A 62 9.12 -19.17 -15.62
CA ASP A 62 8.04 -19.77 -16.39
C ASP A 62 6.67 -19.36 -15.86
N ASP A 63 6.47 -19.31 -14.53
CA ASP A 63 5.17 -18.98 -13.95
C ASP A 63 5.03 -17.48 -13.64
N LEU A 64 6.02 -16.91 -12.96
CA LEU A 64 6.01 -15.48 -12.62
C LEU A 64 6.47 -14.59 -13.79
N LYS A 65 6.97 -15.19 -14.88
CA LYS A 65 7.51 -14.51 -16.06
C LYS A 65 8.59 -13.48 -15.73
N PHE A 66 9.41 -13.72 -14.72
CA PHE A 66 10.49 -12.83 -14.32
C PHE A 66 11.51 -12.63 -15.44
N ASN A 67 11.90 -11.39 -15.70
CA ASN A 67 13.00 -11.03 -16.59
C ASN A 67 14.27 -10.76 -15.76
N PRO A 68 15.29 -11.62 -15.83
CA PRO A 68 16.54 -11.43 -15.09
C PRO A 68 17.37 -10.22 -15.53
N ILE A 69 17.18 -9.73 -16.76
CA ILE A 69 17.94 -8.59 -17.32
C ILE A 69 17.42 -7.29 -16.72
N SER A 70 16.11 -7.05 -16.80
CA SER A 70 15.47 -5.85 -16.26
C SER A 70 15.14 -5.96 -14.77
N LYS A 71 15.14 -7.19 -14.22
CA LYS A 71 14.70 -7.53 -12.85
C LYS A 71 13.22 -7.21 -12.60
N ILE A 72 12.40 -7.32 -13.63
CA ILE A 72 10.96 -7.03 -13.59
C ILE A 72 10.21 -8.30 -14.03
N TYR A 73 9.04 -8.55 -13.44
CA TYR A 73 8.16 -9.61 -13.89
C TYR A 73 7.43 -9.20 -15.19
N MET A 74 7.45 -10.03 -16.22
CA MET A 74 6.90 -9.79 -17.57
C MET A 74 5.47 -10.28 -17.72
N ASN A 75 4.83 -10.72 -16.64
CA ASN A 75 3.41 -10.99 -16.63
C ASN A 75 2.69 -9.71 -17.06
N ASN A 76 2.10 -9.75 -18.25
CA ASN A 76 1.35 -8.65 -18.87
C ASN A 76 0.04 -8.31 -18.13
N SER A 77 -0.06 -8.67 -16.84
CA SER A 77 -1.07 -8.27 -15.86
C SER A 77 -0.49 -7.37 -14.76
N LEU A 78 0.80 -7.00 -14.81
CA LEU A 78 1.42 -6.08 -13.85
C LEU A 78 0.98 -4.62 -14.01
N GLY A 79 0.34 -4.25 -15.12
CA GLY A 79 -0.20 -2.90 -15.35
C GLY A 79 -1.68 -2.73 -15.03
N GLU A 80 -2.47 -3.80 -15.09
CA GLU A 80 -3.93 -3.69 -15.03
C GLU A 80 -4.52 -4.30 -13.76
N LEU A 81 -5.61 -3.71 -13.30
CA LEU A 81 -6.40 -4.17 -12.17
C LEU A 81 -7.04 -5.51 -12.55
N ASN A 82 -6.86 -6.55 -11.74
CA ASN A 82 -7.46 -7.86 -11.98
C ASN A 82 -7.90 -8.53 -10.66
N PRO A 83 -8.85 -9.48 -10.71
CA PRO A 83 -9.44 -10.06 -9.51
C PRO A 83 -8.48 -10.96 -8.70
N GLY A 84 -7.45 -11.49 -9.36
CA GLY A 84 -6.45 -12.36 -8.74
C GLY A 84 -5.37 -11.63 -7.95
N MET A 85 -5.32 -10.29 -8.01
CA MET A 85 -4.35 -9.48 -7.28
C MET A 85 -4.49 -9.65 -5.77
N LYS A 86 -3.37 -9.51 -5.05
CA LYS A 86 -3.43 -9.36 -3.59
C LYS A 86 -4.21 -8.11 -3.23
N PHE A 87 -4.91 -8.18 -2.10
CA PHE A 87 -5.77 -7.13 -1.57
C PHE A 87 -5.06 -5.77 -1.50
N MET A 88 -3.87 -5.73 -0.91
CA MET A 88 -3.11 -4.47 -0.77
C MET A 88 -2.58 -3.94 -2.10
N ASP A 89 -2.09 -4.82 -2.97
CA ASP A 89 -1.58 -4.42 -4.29
C ASP A 89 -2.70 -3.81 -5.15
N ALA A 90 -3.91 -4.38 -5.09
CA ALA A 90 -5.08 -3.85 -5.78
C ALA A 90 -5.46 -2.47 -5.27
N LEU A 91 -5.49 -2.26 -3.95
CA LEU A 91 -5.84 -0.98 -3.33
C LEU A 91 -4.85 0.14 -3.65
N TRP A 92 -3.55 -0.14 -3.58
CA TRP A 92 -2.50 0.83 -3.97
C TRP A 92 -2.61 1.18 -5.46
N LYS A 93 -2.82 0.16 -6.30
CA LYS A 93 -2.90 0.36 -7.75
C LYS A 93 -4.12 1.17 -8.18
N VAL A 94 -5.30 0.91 -7.59
CA VAL A 94 -6.49 1.70 -7.91
C VAL A 94 -6.36 3.15 -7.43
N ARG A 95 -5.73 3.38 -6.26
CA ARG A 95 -5.44 4.72 -5.75
C ARG A 95 -4.60 5.52 -6.74
N ASP A 96 -3.52 4.92 -7.25
CA ASP A 96 -2.56 5.62 -8.12
C ASP A 96 -3.09 5.85 -9.54
N LYS A 97 -4.12 5.09 -9.94
CA LYS A 97 -4.76 5.21 -11.26
C LYS A 97 -5.76 6.36 -11.35
N ILE A 98 -6.32 6.82 -10.23
CA ILE A 98 -7.44 7.76 -10.23
C ILE A 98 -6.99 9.17 -9.87
N LEU A 99 -7.50 10.16 -10.62
CA LEU A 99 -7.31 11.57 -10.35
C LEU A 99 -8.25 12.03 -9.22
N PHE A 100 -7.83 11.85 -7.98
CA PHE A 100 -8.52 12.40 -6.82
C PHE A 100 -7.93 13.75 -6.37
N SER A 101 -8.68 14.48 -5.54
CA SER A 101 -8.15 15.68 -4.88
C SER A 101 -6.92 15.35 -4.02
N GLU A 102 -6.01 16.31 -3.85
CA GLU A 102 -4.81 16.13 -3.03
C GLU A 102 -5.14 15.67 -1.59
N ASP A 103 -6.23 16.19 -1.02
CA ASP A 103 -6.72 15.79 0.29
C ASP A 103 -7.12 14.33 0.35
N TYR A 104 -7.80 13.84 -0.69
CA TYR A 104 -8.16 12.43 -0.80
C TYR A 104 -6.92 11.57 -1.03
N MET A 105 -5.95 12.02 -1.83
CA MET A 105 -4.69 11.31 -2.04
C MET A 105 -3.89 11.18 -0.75
N ARG A 106 -3.89 12.21 0.09
CA ARG A 106 -3.30 12.18 1.43
C ARG A 106 -4.05 11.22 2.36
N LEU A 107 -5.38 11.30 2.40
CA LEU A 107 -6.22 10.45 3.23
C LEU A 107 -6.08 8.97 2.87
N SER A 108 -6.17 8.65 1.58
CA SER A 108 -6.05 7.28 1.08
C SER A 108 -4.66 6.70 1.39
N ARG A 109 -3.59 7.48 1.21
CA ARG A 109 -2.23 7.05 1.57
C ARG A 109 -2.12 6.72 3.05
N GLN A 110 -2.60 7.60 3.92
CA GLN A 110 -2.60 7.39 5.37
C GLN A 110 -3.38 6.12 5.74
N LEU A 111 -4.58 5.96 5.19
CA LEU A 111 -5.42 4.81 5.40
C LEU A 111 -4.75 3.51 4.95
N LEU A 112 -4.24 3.43 3.71
CA LEU A 112 -3.61 2.22 3.19
C LEU A 112 -2.37 1.85 4.00
N THR A 113 -1.59 2.83 4.46
CA THR A 113 -0.43 2.60 5.34
C THR A 113 -0.85 2.00 6.70
N LEU A 114 -1.99 2.43 7.26
CA LEU A 114 -2.52 1.84 8.49
C LEU A 114 -2.99 0.40 8.26
N ILE A 115 -3.70 0.16 7.15
CA ILE A 115 -4.18 -1.18 6.78
C ILE A 115 -3.00 -2.12 6.61
N GLU A 116 -1.95 -1.71 5.90
CA GLU A 116 -0.76 -2.53 5.64
C GLU A 116 -0.12 -3.07 6.92
N LYS A 117 -0.17 -2.31 8.02
CA LYS A 117 0.35 -2.73 9.32
C LYS A 117 -0.49 -3.81 9.99
N VAL A 118 -1.82 -3.75 9.85
CA VAL A 118 -2.74 -4.70 10.50
C VAL A 118 -3.02 -5.94 9.67
N ILE A 119 -2.76 -5.93 8.35
CA ILE A 119 -2.98 -7.07 7.45
C ILE A 119 -2.28 -8.35 7.93
N PRO A 120 -1.00 -8.32 8.35
CA PRO A 120 -0.32 -9.51 8.87
C PRO A 120 -0.95 -10.03 10.17
N GLU A 121 -1.35 -9.13 11.06
CA GLU A 121 -1.96 -9.48 12.36
C GLU A 121 -3.31 -10.17 12.18
N LEU A 122 -4.07 -9.77 11.15
CA LEU A 122 -5.36 -10.37 10.79
C LEU A 122 -5.22 -11.63 9.92
N GLY A 123 -4.00 -12.00 9.51
CA GLY A 123 -3.76 -13.16 8.64
C GLY A 123 -4.22 -12.96 7.19
N TYR A 124 -4.31 -11.72 6.72
CA TYR A 124 -4.81 -11.38 5.37
C TYR A 124 -3.70 -11.14 4.34
N THR A 125 -2.46 -11.52 4.64
CA THR A 125 -1.27 -11.27 3.79
C THR A 125 -1.43 -11.78 2.36
N ASP A 126 -2.09 -12.93 2.20
CA ASP A 126 -2.33 -13.57 0.90
C ASP A 126 -3.78 -13.47 0.42
N LEU A 127 -4.58 -12.61 1.07
CA LEU A 127 -5.96 -12.35 0.65
C LEU A 127 -5.96 -11.75 -0.76
N ARG A 128 -6.68 -12.40 -1.69
CA ARG A 128 -6.94 -11.84 -3.02
C ARG A 128 -8.09 -10.86 -2.97
N ILE A 129 -8.08 -9.88 -3.87
CA ILE A 129 -9.10 -8.82 -3.88
C ILE A 129 -10.50 -9.39 -4.17
N ILE A 130 -10.63 -10.36 -5.07
CA ILE A 130 -11.91 -11.04 -5.37
C ILE A 130 -12.50 -11.79 -4.18
N ASP A 131 -11.64 -12.30 -3.29
CA ASP A 131 -12.07 -13.06 -2.10
C ASP A 131 -12.48 -12.14 -0.94
N THR A 132 -12.42 -10.81 -1.13
CA THR A 132 -12.76 -9.84 -0.10
C THR A 132 -14.24 -9.88 0.26
N LYS A 133 -14.53 -10.14 1.55
CA LYS A 133 -15.88 -10.12 2.10
C LYS A 133 -16.08 -8.92 3.03
N ILE A 134 -17.35 -8.62 3.32
CA ILE A 134 -17.75 -7.51 4.20
C ILE A 134 -17.05 -7.58 5.57
N TRP A 135 -16.93 -8.79 6.12
CA TRP A 135 -16.33 -9.00 7.44
C TRP A 135 -14.82 -8.76 7.46
N HIS A 136 -14.09 -9.02 6.35
CA HIS A 136 -12.67 -8.65 6.25
C HIS A 136 -12.50 -7.14 6.42
N ILE A 137 -13.30 -6.35 5.68
CA ILE A 137 -13.28 -4.89 5.76
C ILE A 137 -13.67 -4.40 7.15
N LYS A 138 -14.70 -5.00 7.76
CA LYS A 138 -15.12 -4.66 9.11
C LYS A 138 -13.97 -4.84 10.11
N ASN A 139 -13.32 -6.00 10.09
CA ASN A 139 -12.21 -6.30 11.00
C ASN A 139 -11.03 -5.36 10.78
N ILE A 140 -10.68 -5.05 9.52
CA ILE A 140 -9.64 -4.08 9.18
C ILE A 140 -9.98 -2.70 9.76
N LEU A 141 -11.17 -2.19 9.46
CA LEU A 141 -11.60 -0.88 9.94
C LEU A 141 -11.68 -0.84 11.46
N GLU A 142 -12.09 -1.94 12.11
CA GLU A 142 -12.13 -2.06 13.56
C GLU A 142 -10.74 -2.13 14.21
N SER A 143 -9.72 -2.57 13.47
CA SER A 143 -8.34 -2.66 13.96
C SER A 143 -7.57 -1.34 13.86
N ILE A 144 -7.95 -0.47 12.91
CA ILE A 144 -7.21 0.79 12.64
C ILE A 144 -7.89 2.05 13.19
N TYR A 145 -9.18 2.01 13.52
CA TYR A 145 -9.93 3.22 13.89
C TYR A 145 -9.73 3.63 15.36
N THR A 146 -9.86 4.93 15.61
CA THR A 146 -9.76 5.53 16.95
C THR A 146 -11.06 6.20 17.40
N THR A 147 -11.84 6.77 16.47
CA THR A 147 -13.12 7.45 16.76
C THR A 147 -14.18 7.11 15.71
N ASN A 148 -15.46 7.32 16.02
CA ASN A 148 -16.56 7.09 15.08
C ASN A 148 -16.41 7.93 13.81
N SER A 149 -15.94 9.17 13.95
CA SER A 149 -15.68 10.07 12.82
C SER A 149 -14.55 9.56 11.93
N VAL A 150 -13.44 9.11 12.53
CA VAL A 150 -12.32 8.49 11.78
C VAL A 150 -12.77 7.23 11.06
N PHE A 151 -13.55 6.37 11.74
CA PHE A 151 -14.13 5.17 11.13
C PHE A 151 -14.98 5.52 9.90
N ASN A 152 -15.89 6.49 10.02
CA ASN A 152 -16.76 6.89 8.92
C ASN A 152 -15.97 7.52 7.75
N LYS A 153 -14.92 8.30 8.06
CA LYS A 153 -14.02 8.89 7.06
C LYS A 153 -13.25 7.81 6.29
N HIS A 154 -12.65 6.84 6.99
CA HIS A 154 -11.93 5.73 6.38
C HIS A 154 -12.85 4.80 5.60
N ARG A 155 -14.03 4.48 6.14
CA ARG A 155 -15.08 3.72 5.44
C ARG A 155 -15.47 4.42 4.14
N SER A 156 -15.68 5.74 4.16
CA SER A 156 -16.02 6.49 2.94
C SER A 156 -14.92 6.41 1.89
N CYS A 157 -13.66 6.57 2.31
CA CYS A 157 -12.50 6.45 1.43
C CYS A 157 -12.39 5.05 0.81
N LEU A 158 -12.48 3.98 1.62
CA LEU A 158 -12.47 2.61 1.09
C LEU A 158 -13.64 2.37 0.14
N LYS A 159 -14.84 2.88 0.47
CA LYS A 159 -16.02 2.70 -0.39
C LYS A 159 -15.75 3.24 -1.80
N THR A 160 -15.14 4.41 -1.91
CA THR A 160 -14.76 5.00 -3.20
C THR A 160 -13.74 4.12 -3.95
N LEU A 161 -12.68 3.65 -3.28
CA LEU A 161 -11.71 2.73 -3.91
C LEU A 161 -12.36 1.43 -4.40
N PHE A 162 -13.29 0.86 -3.62
CA PHE A 162 -13.98 -0.38 -3.99
C PHE A 162 -15.03 -0.20 -5.09
N ASN A 163 -15.61 1.00 -5.26
CA ASN A 163 -16.46 1.29 -6.41
C ASN A 163 -15.65 1.22 -7.70
N GLU A 164 -14.45 1.76 -7.68
CA GLU A 164 -13.56 1.76 -8.84
C GLU A 164 -13.08 0.33 -9.14
N LEU A 165 -12.65 -0.41 -8.11
CA LEU A 165 -12.32 -1.83 -8.26
C LEU A 165 -13.48 -2.67 -8.80
N LEU A 166 -14.72 -2.33 -8.47
CA LEU A 166 -15.93 -2.96 -9.01
C LEU A 166 -16.08 -2.67 -10.51
N GLU A 167 -15.86 -1.42 -10.95
CA GLU A 167 -15.90 -1.04 -12.37
C GLU A 167 -14.82 -1.75 -13.20
N TYR A 168 -13.64 -2.00 -12.59
CA TYR A 168 -12.59 -2.82 -13.20
C TYR A 168 -12.81 -4.34 -13.05
N GLY A 169 -13.95 -4.77 -12.51
CA GLY A 169 -14.30 -6.18 -12.34
C GLY A 169 -13.42 -6.95 -11.35
N CYS A 170 -12.65 -6.25 -10.49
CA CYS A 170 -11.79 -6.89 -9.49
C CYS A 170 -12.56 -7.49 -8.31
N VAL A 171 -13.78 -7.00 -8.09
CA VAL A 171 -14.73 -7.49 -7.10
C VAL A 171 -16.09 -7.61 -7.75
N GLU A 172 -16.90 -8.56 -7.30
CA GLU A 172 -18.27 -8.76 -7.82
C GLU A 172 -19.27 -7.77 -7.19
N PHE A 173 -18.96 -7.29 -5.99
CA PHE A 173 -19.77 -6.30 -5.26
C PHE A 173 -18.86 -5.45 -4.38
N ASN A 174 -19.31 -4.26 -3.98
CA ASN A 174 -18.56 -3.41 -3.05
C ASN A 174 -18.77 -3.88 -1.59
N PRO A 175 -17.78 -4.52 -0.92
CA PRO A 175 -17.93 -5.03 0.44
C PRO A 175 -18.05 -3.93 1.50
N VAL A 176 -17.67 -2.69 1.18
CA VAL A 176 -17.77 -1.53 2.07
C VAL A 176 -19.18 -0.92 2.04
N GLY A 177 -19.89 -1.10 0.93
CA GLY A 177 -21.21 -0.49 0.70
C GLY A 177 -22.23 -0.80 1.79
N SER A 178 -22.24 -2.06 2.23
CA SER A 178 -23.19 -2.60 3.21
C SER A 178 -22.79 -2.34 4.68
N LEU A 179 -21.59 -1.82 4.95
CA LEU A 179 -21.19 -1.51 6.32
C LEU A 179 -21.98 -0.30 6.83
N SER A 180 -22.57 -0.35 8.02
CA SER A 180 -23.25 0.82 8.59
C SER A 180 -22.24 1.90 9.01
N LYS A 181 -22.64 3.17 8.92
CA LYS A 181 -21.92 4.27 9.57
C LYS A 181 -22.04 4.12 11.08
N LYS A 182 -21.01 4.55 11.81
CA LYS A 182 -21.11 4.70 13.27
C LYS A 182 -21.80 6.03 13.59
N VAL A 183 -22.61 6.05 14.65
CA VAL A 183 -23.29 7.27 15.11
C VAL A 183 -22.24 8.24 15.63
N GLU A 184 -22.21 9.45 15.07
CA GLU A 184 -21.36 10.53 15.55
C GLU A 184 -22.20 11.46 16.42
N THR A 185 -21.80 11.66 17.67
CA THR A 185 -22.27 12.77 18.48
C THR A 185 -21.43 14.00 18.11
N PRO A 186 -22.01 15.04 17.50
CA PRO A 186 -21.25 16.23 17.17
C PRO A 186 -20.75 16.85 18.47
N ALA A 187 -19.42 17.03 18.57
CA ALA A 187 -18.85 17.80 19.66
C ALA A 187 -19.39 19.23 19.54
N ILE A 188 -20.11 19.70 20.57
CA ILE A 188 -20.56 21.09 20.63
C ILE A 188 -19.29 21.94 20.75
N ARG A 189 -18.99 22.72 19.72
CA ARG A 189 -17.86 23.65 19.76
C ARG A 189 -18.18 24.73 20.78
N GLU A 190 -17.39 24.82 21.83
CA GLU A 190 -17.47 25.94 22.76
C GLU A 190 -17.06 27.23 22.03
N LEU A 191 -18.00 28.16 21.93
CA LEU A 191 -17.72 29.47 21.35
C LEU A 191 -17.18 30.40 22.45
N LEU A 192 -16.22 31.24 22.07
CA LEU A 192 -15.74 32.33 22.91
C LEU A 192 -16.91 33.28 23.19
N THR A 193 -17.19 33.54 24.46
CA THR A 193 -18.11 34.60 24.85
C THR A 193 -17.51 35.97 24.53
N ASP A 194 -18.36 36.98 24.33
CA ASP A 194 -17.91 38.35 24.02
C ASP A 194 -16.89 38.87 25.03
N ARG A 195 -17.10 38.58 26.33
CA ARG A 195 -16.15 38.95 27.39
C ARG A 195 -14.78 38.30 27.20
N LYS A 196 -14.73 36.99 26.95
CA LYS A 196 -13.45 36.28 26.74
C LYS A 196 -12.78 36.75 25.45
N LYS A 197 -13.56 37.02 24.41
CA LYS A 197 -13.07 37.59 23.14
C LYS A 197 -12.40 38.95 23.38
N THR A 198 -13.02 39.87 24.13
CA THR A 198 -12.40 41.17 24.43
C THR A 198 -11.08 41.02 25.17
N ILE A 199 -11.00 40.10 26.14
CA ILE A 199 -9.74 39.81 26.87
C ILE A 199 -8.66 39.33 25.89
N VAL A 200 -8.99 38.39 25.00
CA VAL A 200 -8.05 37.88 23.99
C VAL A 200 -7.61 38.99 23.05
N LEU A 201 -8.54 39.79 22.52
CA LEU A 201 -8.22 40.90 21.62
C LEU A 201 -7.36 41.97 22.29
N GLN A 202 -7.60 42.28 23.56
CA GLN A 202 -6.76 43.22 24.31
C GLN A 202 -5.34 42.68 24.47
N TYR A 203 -5.19 41.42 24.86
CA TYR A 203 -3.88 40.78 24.96
C TYR A 203 -3.13 40.79 23.62
N LEU A 204 -3.84 40.49 22.52
CA LEU A 204 -3.26 40.55 21.18
C LEU A 204 -2.86 41.97 20.77
N HIS A 205 -3.67 42.97 21.12
CA HIS A 205 -3.34 44.37 20.85
C HIS A 205 -2.02 44.77 21.52
N ASP A 206 -1.87 44.41 22.80
CA ASP A 206 -0.75 44.87 23.63
C ASP A 206 0.56 44.12 23.33
N ASN A 207 0.50 42.88 22.82
CA ASN A 207 1.67 42.03 22.61
C ASN A 207 1.94 41.69 21.13
N PHE A 208 0.93 41.67 20.26
CA PHE A 208 1.01 41.16 18.89
C PHE A 208 0.09 41.96 17.93
N SER A 209 0.44 43.22 17.67
CA SER A 209 -0.40 44.16 16.92
C SER A 209 -0.80 43.68 15.52
N GLU A 210 0.06 42.95 14.81
CA GLU A 210 -0.26 42.34 13.50
C GLU A 210 -1.33 41.25 13.63
N PHE A 211 -1.22 40.40 14.64
CA PHE A 211 -2.19 39.34 14.89
C PHE A 211 -3.52 39.89 15.42
N TYR A 212 -3.50 41.03 16.13
CA TYR A 212 -4.69 41.76 16.50
C TYR A 212 -5.47 42.26 15.27
N ARG A 213 -4.79 42.84 14.28
CA ARG A 213 -5.43 43.26 13.03
C ARG A 213 -6.03 42.07 12.30
N TYR A 214 -5.26 40.99 12.16
CA TYR A 214 -5.73 39.74 11.57
C TYR A 214 -6.97 39.19 12.30
N ALA A 215 -6.94 39.11 13.64
CA ALA A 215 -8.04 38.58 14.44
C ALA A 215 -9.34 39.39 14.28
N ASN A 216 -9.23 40.72 14.19
CA ASN A 216 -10.38 41.58 13.91
C ASN A 216 -10.91 41.37 12.49
N ILE A 217 -10.03 41.39 11.48
CA ILE A 217 -10.44 41.15 10.09
C ILE A 217 -11.11 39.78 9.95
N PHE A 218 -10.51 38.72 10.52
CA PHE A 218 -11.06 37.37 10.52
C PHE A 218 -12.45 37.31 11.19
N HIS A 219 -12.60 37.93 12.36
CA HIS A 219 -13.87 37.89 13.07
C HIS A 219 -15.00 38.63 12.34
N TYR A 220 -14.72 39.80 11.76
CA TYR A 220 -15.75 40.62 11.11
C TYR A 220 -16.02 40.23 9.65
N SER A 221 -15.07 39.60 8.97
CA SER A 221 -15.25 39.17 7.57
C SER A 221 -16.09 37.90 7.44
N GLY A 222 -16.12 37.04 8.47
CA GLY A 222 -16.69 35.70 8.37
C GLY A 222 -15.96 34.79 7.37
N ALA A 223 -14.80 35.21 6.87
CA ALA A 223 -14.00 34.47 5.90
C ALA A 223 -13.24 33.31 6.55
N ILE A 224 -12.84 32.33 5.75
CA ILE A 224 -11.97 31.25 6.22
C ILE A 224 -10.52 31.75 6.21
N THR A 225 -9.73 31.37 7.21
CA THR A 225 -8.29 31.68 7.31
C THR A 225 -7.55 31.48 5.97
N THR A 226 -7.78 30.36 5.29
CA THR A 226 -7.15 30.03 4.01
C THR A 226 -7.54 30.95 2.87
N GLU A 227 -8.70 31.60 2.94
CA GLU A 227 -9.14 32.59 1.96
C GLU A 227 -8.48 33.94 2.22
N LEU A 228 -8.38 34.35 3.49
CA LEU A 228 -7.72 35.60 3.88
C LEU A 228 -6.24 35.65 3.51
N PHE A 229 -5.54 34.52 3.58
CA PHE A 229 -4.12 34.43 3.21
C PHE A 229 -3.85 34.31 1.70
N ARG A 230 -4.90 34.34 0.86
CA ARG A 230 -4.77 34.35 -0.61
C ARG A 230 -4.96 35.73 -1.23
N VAL A 231 -5.41 36.71 -0.44
CA VAL A 231 -5.62 38.11 -0.83
C VAL A 231 -4.35 38.91 -0.58
#